data_AF-A0A0R3QT01-F1
#
_entry.id   AF-A0A0R3QT01-F1
#
_cell.length_a   1.000
_cell.length_b   1.000
_cell.length_c   1.000
_cell.angle_alpha   90.00
_cell.angle_beta   90.00
_cell.angle_gamma   90.00
#
_symmetry.space_group_name_H-M   'P 1'
#
loop_
_entity.id
_entity.type
_entity.pdbx_description
1 polymer ?
#
loop_
_entity_poly.entity_id
_entity_poly.type
_entity_poly.pdbx_seq_one_letter_code
_entity_poly.pdbx_strand_id
1 'polypeptide(L)'
;LTTFLDQASLLPHPGGSEVLLKLAGHDATEQYEDIGHSTDARLMKDKYLVAEIVDEEKMTYSNDGEELFEKETIEAENKSDSTTMDPMVFVAILAVVFAIIYYFLLY
;
A
#
# COMPACT_ATOMS: atom_id res chain seq x y z
N LEU A 1 0.80 20.06 -36.51
CA LEU A 1 -0.28 20.51 -35.60
C LEU A 1 -0.69 19.44 -34.58
N THR A 2 -0.58 18.14 -34.89
CA THR A 2 -0.98 17.05 -33.96
C THR A 2 -0.02 16.81 -32.80
N THR A 3 1.27 17.15 -32.94
CA THR A 3 2.27 17.03 -31.87
C THR A 3 2.18 18.10 -30.78
N PHE A 4 1.43 19.19 -31.01
CA PHE A 4 1.30 20.29 -30.05
C PHE A 4 0.07 20.18 -29.14
N LEU A 5 -0.88 19.29 -29.47
CA LEU A 5 -2.00 18.95 -28.60
C LEU A 5 -1.64 17.85 -27.58
N ASP A 6 -0.60 17.06 -27.86
CA ASP A 6 -0.15 15.96 -26.99
C ASP A 6 0.50 16.47 -25.69
N GLN A 7 1.09 17.68 -25.74
CA GLN A 7 1.81 18.27 -24.60
C GLN A 7 0.92 19.02 -23.60
N ALA A 8 -0.41 19.05 -23.81
CA ALA A 8 -1.38 19.49 -22.79
C ALA A 8 -1.63 18.42 -21.71
N SER A 9 -1.03 17.24 -21.89
CA SER A 9 -0.96 16.10 -20.97
C SER A 9 0.02 16.36 -19.82
N LEU A 10 -0.16 17.46 -19.08
CA LEU A 10 0.75 17.83 -17.98
C LEU A 10 0.21 17.50 -16.59
N LEU A 11 -0.80 16.63 -16.53
CA LEU A 11 -1.03 15.59 -15.50
C LEU A 11 -1.99 14.54 -16.11
N PRO A 12 -1.52 13.69 -17.04
CA PRO A 12 -2.34 12.59 -17.54
C PRO A 12 -2.63 11.67 -16.38
N HIS A 13 -3.91 11.34 -16.19
CA HIS A 13 -4.25 10.16 -15.41
C HIS A 13 -3.40 8.99 -15.92
N PRO A 14 -2.56 8.35 -15.08
CA PRO A 14 -1.61 7.34 -15.54
C PRO A 14 -2.27 6.17 -16.28
N GLY A 15 -3.55 5.91 -16.02
CA GLY A 15 -4.39 4.93 -16.73
C GLY A 15 -5.01 5.41 -18.04
N GLY A 16 -4.60 6.58 -18.56
CA GLY A 16 -5.18 7.22 -19.74
C GLY A 16 -6.36 8.13 -19.42
N SER A 17 -6.66 9.04 -20.36
CA SER A 17 -7.79 9.98 -20.23
C SER A 17 -9.14 9.35 -20.63
N GLU A 18 -9.08 8.25 -21.36
CA GLU A 18 -10.22 7.53 -21.92
C GLU A 18 -11.11 6.96 -20.83
N VAL A 19 -10.54 6.52 -19.71
CA VAL A 19 -11.30 5.99 -18.57
C VAL A 19 -12.06 7.10 -17.85
N LEU A 20 -11.47 8.29 -17.73
CA LEU A 20 -12.15 9.46 -17.17
C LEU A 20 -13.30 9.91 -18.07
N LEU A 21 -13.10 9.88 -19.39
CA LEU A 21 -14.14 10.27 -20.34
C LEU A 21 -15.32 9.29 -20.35
N LYS A 22 -15.07 7.98 -20.19
CA LYS A 22 -16.12 6.96 -20.12
C LYS A 22 -16.98 7.08 -18.86
N LEU A 23 -16.37 7.50 -17.75
CA LEU A 23 -17.04 7.63 -16.45
C LEU A 23 -17.49 9.07 -16.17
N ALA A 24 -17.28 10.00 -17.11
CA ALA A 24 -17.66 11.39 -16.94
C ALA A 24 -19.17 11.53 -16.70
N GLY A 25 -19.55 12.14 -15.59
CA GLY A 25 -20.95 12.32 -15.20
C GLY A 25 -21.61 11.11 -14.52
N HIS A 26 -20.84 10.04 -14.26
CA HIS A 26 -21.28 8.90 -13.48
C HIS A 26 -20.48 8.79 -12.18
N ASP A 27 -21.02 8.07 -11.20
CA ASP A 27 -20.26 7.71 -10.00
C ASP A 27 -19.20 6.66 -10.38
N ALA A 28 -17.94 6.97 -10.09
CA ALA A 28 -16.77 6.16 -10.40
C ALA A 28 -16.13 5.54 -9.14
N THR A 29 -16.82 5.57 -7.99
CA THR A 29 -16.27 5.14 -6.69
C THR A 29 -15.82 3.69 -6.71
N GLU A 30 -16.64 2.76 -7.20
CA GLU A 30 -16.29 1.33 -7.29
C GLU A 30 -15.05 1.10 -8.17
N GLN A 31 -15.03 1.67 -9.38
CA GLN A 31 -13.90 1.54 -10.30
C GLN A 31 -12.62 2.18 -9.75
N TYR A 32 -12.76 3.25 -8.95
CA TYR A 32 -11.64 3.92 -8.32
C TYR A 32 -11.03 3.08 -7.18
N GLU A 33 -11.87 2.46 -6.35
CA GLU A 33 -11.46 1.61 -5.23
C GLU A 33 -10.90 0.25 -5.70
N ASP A 34 -11.53 -0.38 -6.71
CA ASP A 34 -11.09 -1.66 -7.30
C ASP A 34 -9.66 -1.61 -7.87
N ILE A 35 -9.25 -0.44 -8.38
CA ILE A 35 -7.89 -0.23 -8.92
C ILE A 35 -6.85 -0.13 -7.79
N GLY A 36 -7.26 0.28 -6.58
CA GLY A 36 -6.34 0.44 -5.45
C GLY A 36 -5.36 1.59 -5.64
N HIS A 37 -5.86 2.81 -5.88
CA HIS A 37 -5.03 4.00 -6.05
C HIS A 37 -4.18 4.31 -4.80
N SER A 38 -2.92 4.72 -5.02
CA SER A 38 -1.98 5.07 -3.96
C SER A 38 -2.45 6.27 -3.12
N THR A 39 -1.87 6.44 -1.94
CA THR A 39 -2.17 7.59 -1.06
C THR A 39 -1.93 8.92 -1.76
N ASP A 40 -0.88 9.04 -2.57
CA ASP A 40 -0.60 10.25 -3.35
C ASP A 40 -1.68 10.54 -4.40
N ALA A 41 -2.20 9.51 -5.07
CA ALA A 41 -3.31 9.65 -6.00
C ALA A 41 -4.61 10.09 -5.30
N ARG A 42 -4.85 9.60 -4.08
CA ARG A 42 -5.99 10.05 -3.24
C ARG A 42 -5.84 11.53 -2.84
N LEU A 43 -4.64 11.95 -2.44
CA LEU A 43 -4.36 13.37 -2.14
C LEU A 43 -4.54 14.26 -3.38
N MET A 44 -4.16 13.77 -4.56
CA MET A 44 -4.41 14.48 -5.82
C MET A 44 -5.91 14.58 -6.14
N LYS A 45 -6.72 13.55 -5.86
CA LYS A 45 -8.18 13.58 -6.04
C LYS A 45 -8.79 14.77 -5.30
N ASP A 46 -8.39 14.97 -4.05
CA ASP A 46 -8.94 16.02 -3.19
C ASP A 46 -8.67 17.43 -3.73
N LYS A 47 -7.54 17.62 -4.43
CA LYS A 47 -7.20 18.89 -5.10
C LYS A 47 -8.16 19.23 -6.26
N TYR A 48 -8.76 18.22 -6.88
CA TYR A 48 -9.70 18.39 -7.99
C TYR A 48 -11.18 18.26 -7.56
N LEU A 49 -11.45 18.12 -6.26
CA LEU A 49 -12.81 18.09 -5.72
C LEU A 49 -13.45 19.48 -5.83
N VAL A 50 -14.52 19.60 -6.61
CA VAL A 50 -15.23 20.88 -6.82
C VAL A 50 -16.51 20.95 -5.99
N ALA A 51 -17.22 19.84 -5.82
CA ALA A 51 -18.48 19.75 -5.10
C ALA A 51 -18.74 18.32 -4.62
N GLU A 52 -19.66 18.17 -3.67
CA GLU A 52 -20.15 16.90 -3.16
C GLU A 52 -21.64 16.75 -3.49
N ILE A 53 -22.07 15.51 -3.72
CA ILE A 53 -23.49 15.17 -3.98
C ILE A 53 -24.27 15.29 -2.66
N VAL A 54 -25.54 15.72 -2.74
CA VAL A 54 -26.45 15.78 -1.59
C VAL A 54 -26.70 14.40 -1.00
N ASP A 55 -26.88 14.33 0.32
CA ASP A 55 -26.97 13.05 1.05
C ASP A 55 -28.10 12.15 0.53
N GLU A 56 -29.20 12.71 0.04
CA GLU A 56 -30.32 11.96 -0.52
C GLU A 56 -30.00 11.25 -1.85
N GLU A 57 -28.99 11.73 -2.59
CA GLU A 57 -28.57 11.18 -3.88
C GLU A 57 -27.27 10.36 -3.78
N LYS A 58 -26.69 10.24 -2.57
CA LYS A 58 -25.49 9.43 -2.34
C LYS A 58 -25.82 7.94 -2.47
N MET A 59 -24.99 7.25 -3.24
CA MET A 59 -25.06 5.80 -3.39
C MET A 59 -24.37 5.13 -2.19
N THR A 60 -24.97 4.05 -1.68
CA THR A 60 -24.34 3.23 -0.63
C THR A 60 -23.47 2.16 -1.27
N TYR A 61 -22.18 2.16 -0.92
CA TYR A 61 -21.23 1.14 -1.34
C TYR A 61 -20.98 0.15 -0.21
N SER A 62 -20.93 -1.13 -0.53
CA SER A 62 -20.44 -2.15 0.40
C SER A 62 -18.92 -1.97 0.49
N ASN A 63 -18.43 -1.47 1.62
CA ASN A 63 -16.99 -1.49 1.89
C ASN A 63 -16.66 -2.83 2.57
N ASP A 64 -16.53 -3.89 1.77
CA ASP A 64 -15.96 -5.17 2.21
C ASP A 64 -14.43 -5.22 2.03
N GLY A 65 -13.81 -4.08 1.69
CA GLY A 65 -12.36 -3.93 1.43
C GLY A 65 -11.56 -3.18 2.51
N GLU A 66 -12.08 -2.98 3.72
CA GLU A 66 -11.39 -2.23 4.78
C GLU A 66 -10.44 -3.12 5.61
N GLU A 67 -9.31 -3.56 5.04
CA GLU A 67 -8.14 -3.97 5.86
C GLU A 67 -6.77 -3.97 5.15
N LEU A 68 -6.61 -3.23 4.05
CA LEU A 68 -5.30 -3.07 3.41
C LEU A 68 -5.11 -1.59 3.08
N PHE A 69 -4.00 -1.00 3.51
CA PHE A 69 -3.63 0.42 3.43
C PHE A 69 -4.02 1.32 4.61
N GLU A 70 -3.63 0.92 5.83
CA GLU A 70 -3.20 1.90 6.83
C GLU A 70 -1.66 1.85 7.00
N LYS A 71 -1.03 2.94 6.52
CA LYS A 71 0.15 3.63 7.10
C LYS A 71 1.57 3.15 6.72
N GLU A 72 2.05 3.63 5.57
CA GLU A 72 3.46 4.03 5.44
C GLU A 72 3.59 5.57 5.52
N THR A 73 3.70 6.06 6.75
CA THR A 73 4.40 7.32 7.04
C THR A 73 5.51 7.00 8.01
N ILE A 74 6.73 7.19 7.53
CA ILE A 74 8.02 6.99 8.18
C ILE A 74 8.03 7.64 9.57
N GLU A 75 8.26 6.85 10.62
CA GLU A 75 9.16 7.20 11.73
C GLU A 75 9.40 5.99 12.66
N ALA A 76 10.67 5.85 13.04
CA ALA A 76 11.22 4.95 14.04
C ALA A 76 11.15 3.43 13.74
N GLU A 77 12.27 2.97 13.18
CA GLU A 77 12.87 1.67 13.45
C GLU A 77 12.52 1.16 14.87
N ASN A 78 11.57 0.23 14.95
CA ASN A 78 11.57 -0.75 16.02
C ASN A 78 11.35 -2.09 15.34
N LYS A 79 12.47 -2.63 14.87
CA LYS A 79 12.55 -4.00 14.42
C LYS A 79 12.24 -4.87 15.64
N SER A 80 10.96 -5.19 15.84
CA SER A 80 10.58 -6.38 16.58
C SER A 80 11.00 -7.58 15.73
N ASP A 81 12.31 -7.83 15.71
CA ASP A 81 12.89 -9.13 15.38
C ASP A 81 12.35 -10.08 16.44
N SER A 82 11.12 -10.59 16.24
CA SER A 82 10.70 -11.81 16.89
C SER A 82 11.59 -12.89 16.32
N THR A 83 12.75 -13.08 16.97
CA THR A 83 13.70 -14.09 16.57
C THR A 83 13.12 -15.43 16.96
N THR A 84 12.20 -15.93 16.14
CA THR A 84 11.98 -17.37 16.01
C THR A 84 13.26 -17.89 15.37
N MET A 85 14.26 -18.15 16.21
CA MET A 85 15.50 -18.80 15.78
C MET A 85 15.08 -20.06 15.03
N ASP A 86 15.53 -20.18 13.77
CA ASP A 86 15.40 -21.41 13.01
C ASP A 86 15.85 -22.58 13.93
N PRO A 87 15.03 -23.63 14.11
CA PRO A 87 15.34 -24.73 15.01
C PRO A 87 16.73 -25.34 14.78
N MET A 88 17.29 -25.19 13.57
CA MET A 88 18.66 -25.63 13.25
C MET A 88 19.75 -24.82 13.98
N VAL A 89 19.55 -23.52 14.17
CA VAL A 89 20.51 -22.64 14.86
C VAL A 89 20.53 -22.93 16.35
N PHE A 90 19.37 -23.22 16.95
CA PHE A 90 19.29 -23.62 18.36
C PHE A 90 20.06 -24.93 18.62
N VAL A 91 19.94 -25.91 17.72
CA VAL A 91 20.69 -27.17 17.81
C VAL A 91 22.20 -26.94 17.68
N ALA A 92 22.62 -26.05 16.78
CA ALA A 92 24.03 -25.71 16.61
C ALA A 92 24.62 -25.04 17.86
N ILE A 93 23.89 -24.08 18.45
CA ILE A 93 24.33 -23.39 19.68
C ILE A 93 24.43 -24.38 20.85
N LEU A 94 23.45 -25.27 21.02
CA LEU A 94 23.51 -26.30 22.06
C LEU A 94 24.74 -27.20 21.89
N ALA A 95 25.04 -27.66 20.68
CA ALA A 95 26.18 -28.52 20.43
C ALA A 95 27.51 -27.84 20.80
N VAL A 96 27.66 -26.55 20.47
CA VAL A 96 28.86 -25.76 20.81
C VAL A 96 28.98 -25.57 22.32
N VAL A 97 27.89 -25.24 23.02
CA VAL A 97 27.89 -25.08 24.48
C VAL A 97 28.26 -26.38 25.18
N PHE A 98 27.69 -27.51 24.77
CA PHE A 98 28.04 -28.82 25.31
C PHE A 98 29.51 -29.17 25.08
N ALA A 99 30.07 -28.86 23.91
CA ALA A 99 31.48 -29.10 23.62
C ALA A 99 32.41 -28.27 24.51
N ILE A 100 32.07 -27.00 24.76
CA ILE A 100 32.84 -26.11 25.63
C ILE A 100 32.80 -26.60 27.09
N ILE A 101 31.61 -26.96 27.59
CA ILE A 101 31.46 -27.51 28.94
C ILE A 101 32.25 -28.81 29.08
N TYR A 102 32.17 -29.69 28.09
CA TYR A 102 32.93 -30.93 28.10
C TYR A 102 34.45 -30.66 28.11
N TYR A 103 34.92 -29.69 27.32
CA TYR A 103 36.32 -29.28 27.33
C TYR A 103 36.79 -28.81 28.72
N PHE A 104 36.00 -27.99 29.41
CA PHE A 104 36.32 -27.52 30.78
C PHE A 104 36.15 -28.59 31.87
N LEU A 105 35.37 -29.65 31.62
CA LEU A 105 35.26 -30.78 32.55
C LEU A 105 36.35 -31.83 32.33
N LEU A 106 36.89 -31.91 31.10
CA LEU A 106 37.93 -32.87 30.74
C LEU A 106 39.36 -32.32 30.95
N TYR A 107 39.51 -31.01 31.07
CA TYR A 107 40.78 -30.31 31.30
C TYR A 107 40.71 -29.50 32.60
#